data_AF-A0A7V9R5Z1-F1
#
_entry.id   AF-A0A7V9R5Z1-F1
#
_cell.length_a   1.000
_cell.length_b   1.000
_cell.length_c   1.000
_cell.angle_alpha   90.00
_cell.angle_beta   90.00
_cell.angle_gamma   90.00
#
_symmetry.space_group_name_H-M   'P 1'
#
loop_
_entity.id
_entity.type
_entity.pdbx_description
1 polymer ?
#
loop_
_entity_poly.entity_id
_entity_poly.type
_entity_poly.pdbx_seq_one_letter_code
_entity_poly.pdbx_strand_id
1 'polypeptide(L)'
;MRTRDNKLLRAQLRARSKNKFAVGENQPTVDEQLTRLEDDIRRLKVEFDVYFNGAAKRPPYDTKGRVETLLKRLGDDRTLSFAQRYRFNSLTARYTAFRDLWRRTMQGREEGRDPASAARAYAKQEAVEGFTRTSLVCADANKDVETVKHLYNALVEAKTKCGEPTDDFSFPRFHRLIASKAESLKEKLGCQRVCFSVDVEGGHVSFKARAER
;
A
#
# COMPACT_ATOMS: atom_id res chain seq x y z
N MET A 1 3.45 29.91 -70.17
CA MET A 1 2.64 28.94 -69.38
C MET A 1 3.12 29.00 -67.92
N ARG A 2 2.35 29.62 -67.00
CA ARG A 2 2.78 29.88 -65.62
C ARG A 2 2.68 28.61 -64.77
N THR A 3 3.80 28.12 -64.27
CA THR A 3 3.89 27.00 -63.31
C THR A 3 3.18 27.40 -62.02
N ARG A 4 2.03 26.78 -61.73
CA ARG A 4 1.30 26.98 -60.47
C ARG A 4 2.11 26.37 -59.33
N ASP A 5 2.90 27.21 -58.69
CA ASP A 5 3.75 26.85 -57.56
C ASP A 5 2.85 26.49 -56.37
N ASN A 6 2.70 25.19 -56.09
CA ASN A 6 1.73 24.66 -55.14
C ASN A 6 2.22 24.85 -53.69
N LYS A 7 1.96 26.04 -53.13
CA LYS A 7 2.32 26.44 -51.76
C LYS A 7 1.85 25.45 -50.69
N LEU A 8 0.73 24.74 -50.92
CA LEU A 8 0.19 23.74 -49.99
C LEU A 8 1.06 22.48 -49.92
N LEU A 9 1.58 22.00 -51.05
CA LEU A 9 2.49 20.86 -51.09
C LEU A 9 3.80 21.16 -50.33
N ARG A 10 4.34 22.36 -50.50
CA ARG A 10 5.53 22.82 -49.77
C ARG A 10 5.27 22.96 -48.27
N ALA A 11 4.08 23.43 -47.87
CA ALA A 11 3.68 23.52 -46.47
C ALA A 11 3.50 22.13 -45.83
N GLN A 12 2.89 21.18 -46.54
CA GLN A 12 2.73 19.80 -46.09
C GLN A 12 4.07 19.07 -45.98
N LEU A 13 5.00 19.25 -46.93
CA LEU A 13 6.35 18.69 -46.85
C LEU A 13 7.17 19.30 -45.71
N ARG A 14 7.02 20.62 -45.45
CA ARG A 14 7.64 21.30 -44.30
C ARG A 14 7.06 20.83 -42.96
N ALA A 15 5.75 20.59 -42.88
CA ALA A 15 5.12 20.03 -41.69
C ALA A 15 5.55 18.57 -41.44
N ARG A 16 5.58 17.75 -42.48
CA ARG A 16 6.04 16.35 -42.42
C ARG A 16 7.53 16.24 -42.09
N SER A 17 8.35 17.17 -42.59
CA SER A 17 9.78 17.25 -42.28
C SER A 17 10.02 17.78 -40.87
N LYS A 18 9.30 18.82 -40.40
CA LYS A 18 9.36 19.26 -38.99
C LYS A 18 8.93 18.17 -38.01
N ASN A 19 7.92 17.36 -38.34
CA ASN A 19 7.55 16.19 -37.53
C ASN A 19 8.60 15.07 -37.55
N LYS A 20 9.47 15.03 -38.57
CA LYS A 20 10.58 14.07 -38.66
C LYS A 20 11.78 14.48 -37.80
N PHE A 21 11.91 15.77 -37.47
CA PHE A 21 13.02 16.36 -36.70
C PHE A 21 12.61 16.87 -35.30
N ALA A 22 11.33 16.78 -34.93
CA ALA A 22 10.81 17.16 -33.61
C ALA A 22 10.67 16.01 -32.60
N VAL A 23 10.93 14.76 -33.03
CA VAL A 23 10.97 13.60 -32.14
C VAL A 23 12.40 13.51 -31.60
N GLY A 24 12.62 14.08 -30.42
CA GLY A 24 13.91 14.07 -29.75
C GLY A 24 14.49 12.66 -29.57
N GLU A 25 15.82 12.60 -29.58
CA GLU A 25 16.71 11.44 -29.54
C GLU A 25 16.64 10.61 -28.23
N ASN A 26 15.45 10.28 -27.73
CA ASN A 26 15.32 9.40 -26.56
C ASN A 26 14.06 8.53 -26.62
N GLN A 27 13.70 8.06 -27.83
CA GLN A 27 12.74 6.97 -27.93
C GLN A 27 13.39 5.71 -27.33
N PRO A 28 12.84 5.16 -26.24
CA PRO A 28 13.45 4.01 -25.59
C PRO A 28 13.52 2.85 -26.57
N THR A 29 14.68 2.20 -26.62
CA THR A 29 14.89 1.05 -27.50
C THR A 29 13.88 -0.05 -27.19
N VAL A 30 13.66 -0.98 -28.13
CA VAL A 30 12.78 -2.14 -27.89
C VAL A 30 13.25 -2.94 -26.67
N ASP A 31 14.55 -3.11 -26.50
CA ASP A 31 15.12 -3.85 -25.37
C ASP A 31 14.94 -3.13 -24.03
N GLU A 32 15.01 -1.80 -24.02
CA GLU A 32 14.63 -1.00 -22.84
C GLU A 32 13.14 -1.11 -22.53
N GLN A 33 12.28 -1.09 -23.55
CA GLN A 33 10.84 -1.26 -23.37
C GLN A 33 10.50 -2.66 -22.82
N LEU A 34 11.16 -3.71 -23.31
CA LEU A 34 11.01 -5.08 -22.78
C LEU A 34 11.51 -5.20 -21.34
N THR A 35 12.58 -4.51 -20.99
CA THR A 35 13.11 -4.49 -19.62
C THR A 35 12.16 -3.75 -18.68
N ARG A 36 11.65 -2.58 -19.08
CA ARG A 36 10.63 -1.85 -18.34
C ARG A 36 9.36 -2.67 -18.14
N LEU A 37 8.88 -3.35 -19.19
CA LEU A 37 7.73 -4.25 -19.11
C LEU A 37 7.96 -5.36 -18.07
N GLU A 38 9.16 -5.96 -18.06
CA GLU A 38 9.50 -6.99 -17.10
C GLU A 38 9.49 -6.46 -15.66
N ASP A 39 10.09 -5.30 -15.43
CA ASP A 39 10.12 -4.65 -14.11
C ASP A 39 8.72 -4.25 -13.64
N ASP A 40 7.90 -3.68 -14.52
CA ASP A 40 6.51 -3.35 -14.24
C ASP A 40 5.67 -4.61 -13.91
N ILE A 41 5.91 -5.74 -14.59
CA ILE A 41 5.25 -7.03 -14.26
C ILE A 41 5.66 -7.49 -12.85
N ARG A 42 6.94 -7.41 -12.48
CA ARG A 42 7.40 -7.79 -11.13
C ARG A 42 6.81 -6.87 -10.06
N ARG A 43 6.84 -5.56 -10.29
CA ARG A 43 6.22 -4.56 -9.42
C ARG A 43 4.73 -4.82 -9.26
N LEU A 44 4.01 -5.07 -10.35
CA LEU A 44 2.58 -5.33 -10.32
C LEU A 44 2.24 -6.55 -9.46
N LYS A 45 3.04 -7.62 -9.54
CA LYS A 45 2.90 -8.78 -8.64
C LYS A 45 3.02 -8.38 -7.18
N VAL A 46 4.07 -7.64 -6.82
CA VAL A 46 4.27 -7.20 -5.43
C VAL A 46 3.12 -6.32 -4.96
N GLU A 47 2.67 -5.37 -5.79
CA GLU A 47 1.55 -4.49 -5.44
C GLU A 47 0.24 -5.27 -5.25
N PHE A 48 -0.01 -6.32 -6.06
CA PHE A 48 -1.12 -7.23 -5.83
C PHE A 48 -0.96 -8.06 -4.56
N ASP A 49 0.24 -8.57 -4.26
CA ASP A 49 0.53 -9.30 -3.02
C ASP A 49 0.26 -8.40 -1.79
N VAL A 50 0.69 -7.14 -1.82
CA VAL A 50 0.42 -6.13 -0.78
C VAL A 50 -1.08 -5.85 -0.63
N TYR A 51 -1.79 -5.69 -1.75
CA TYR A 51 -3.26 -5.55 -1.75
C TYR A 51 -3.95 -6.77 -1.17
N PHE A 52 -3.51 -7.97 -1.57
CA PHE A 52 -4.08 -9.20 -1.05
C PHE A 52 -3.78 -9.39 0.45
N ASN A 53 -2.63 -8.96 0.93
CA ASN A 53 -2.31 -8.96 2.35
C ASN A 53 -3.07 -7.88 3.15
N GLY A 54 -3.83 -7.00 2.48
CA GLY A 54 -4.67 -5.99 3.12
C GLY A 54 -3.95 -4.69 3.49
N ALA A 55 -2.65 -4.58 3.18
CA ALA A 55 -1.87 -3.36 3.40
C ALA A 55 -2.24 -2.24 2.42
N ALA A 56 -2.74 -2.58 1.23
CA ALA A 56 -3.34 -1.63 0.30
C ALA A 56 -4.86 -1.81 0.22
N LYS A 57 -5.61 -0.70 0.24
CA LYS A 57 -7.10 -0.71 0.19
C LYS A 57 -7.67 -0.91 -1.22
N ARG A 58 -6.87 -0.67 -2.26
CA ARG A 58 -7.31 -0.70 -3.66
C ARG A 58 -6.34 -1.53 -4.51
N PRO A 59 -6.85 -2.24 -5.54
CA PRO A 59 -6.00 -2.91 -6.51
C PRO A 59 -5.06 -1.94 -7.26
N PRO A 60 -3.90 -2.40 -7.74
CA PRO A 60 -2.94 -1.56 -8.46
C PRO A 60 -3.35 -1.32 -9.93
N TYR A 61 -4.35 -0.46 -10.13
CA TYR A 61 -4.89 -0.16 -11.47
C TYR A 61 -3.88 0.57 -12.37
N ASP A 62 -3.10 1.50 -11.83
CA ASP A 62 -2.18 2.33 -12.61
C ASP A 62 -1.03 1.50 -13.21
N THR A 63 -0.37 0.68 -12.39
CA THR A 63 0.71 -0.21 -12.84
C THR A 63 0.15 -1.26 -13.80
N LYS A 64 -1.05 -1.81 -13.54
CA LYS A 64 -1.72 -2.74 -14.45
C LYS A 64 -1.96 -2.11 -15.83
N GLY A 65 -2.53 -0.90 -15.87
CA GLY A 65 -2.80 -0.21 -17.13
C GLY A 65 -1.53 0.10 -17.93
N ARG A 66 -0.42 0.42 -17.23
CA ARG A 66 0.89 0.61 -17.86
C ARG A 66 1.42 -0.67 -18.51
N VAL A 67 1.36 -1.80 -17.79
CA VAL A 67 1.75 -3.12 -18.31
C VAL A 67 0.90 -3.50 -19.53
N GLU A 68 -0.42 -3.34 -19.45
CA GLU A 68 -1.33 -3.68 -20.56
C GLU A 68 -1.09 -2.80 -21.79
N THR A 69 -0.81 -1.51 -21.59
CA THR A 69 -0.46 -0.59 -22.68
C THR A 69 0.85 -0.99 -23.38
N LEU A 70 1.89 -1.33 -22.60
CA LEU A 70 3.16 -1.79 -23.14
C LEU A 70 3.04 -3.14 -23.85
N LEU A 71 2.28 -4.09 -23.28
CA LEU A 71 2.01 -5.39 -23.91
C LEU A 71 1.32 -5.23 -25.25
N LYS A 72 0.29 -4.37 -25.32
CA LYS A 72 -0.42 -4.10 -26.57
C LYS A 72 0.50 -3.48 -27.61
N ARG A 73 1.23 -2.42 -27.23
CA ARG A 73 2.15 -1.72 -28.13
C ARG A 73 3.24 -2.64 -28.70
N LEU A 74 3.89 -3.45 -27.85
CA LEU A 74 4.94 -4.38 -28.27
C LEU A 74 4.37 -5.60 -29.02
N GLY A 75 3.14 -6.01 -28.72
CA GLY A 75 2.44 -7.07 -29.45
C GLY A 75 2.12 -6.68 -30.90
N ASP A 76 1.68 -5.45 -31.09
CA ASP A 76 1.35 -4.88 -32.42
C ASP A 76 2.60 -4.59 -33.28
N ASP A 77 3.79 -4.53 -32.67
CA ASP A 77 5.03 -4.29 -33.38
C ASP A 77 5.48 -5.54 -34.17
N ARG A 78 5.44 -5.44 -35.50
CA ARG A 78 5.87 -6.51 -36.43
C ARG A 78 7.37 -6.51 -36.72
N THR A 79 8.11 -5.51 -36.24
CA THR A 79 9.54 -5.30 -36.53
C THR A 79 10.47 -5.91 -35.48
N LEU A 80 9.93 -6.52 -34.42
CA LEU A 80 10.71 -7.20 -33.39
C LEU A 80 11.61 -8.30 -33.97
N SER A 81 12.86 -8.34 -33.53
CA SER A 81 13.75 -9.47 -33.82
C SER A 81 13.23 -10.77 -33.18
N PHE A 82 13.74 -11.91 -33.64
CA PHE A 82 13.36 -13.21 -33.07
C PHE A 82 13.62 -13.30 -31.55
N ALA A 83 14.78 -12.82 -31.09
CA ALA A 83 15.12 -12.79 -29.67
C ALA A 83 14.17 -11.90 -28.86
N GLN A 84 13.86 -10.70 -29.38
CA GLN A 84 12.91 -9.78 -28.75
C GLN A 84 11.49 -10.36 -28.70
N ARG A 85 11.05 -11.02 -29.79
CA ARG A 85 9.74 -11.69 -29.84
C ARG A 85 9.66 -12.83 -28.83
N TYR A 86 10.71 -13.64 -28.71
CA TYR A 86 10.77 -14.72 -27.73
C TYR A 86 10.68 -14.18 -26.28
N ARG A 87 11.46 -13.13 -25.98
CA ARG A 87 11.41 -12.46 -24.66
C ARG A 87 10.02 -11.88 -24.40
N PHE A 88 9.45 -11.16 -25.37
CA PHE A 88 8.09 -10.62 -25.30
C PHE A 88 7.06 -11.72 -24.98
N ASN A 89 7.05 -12.80 -25.75
CA ASN A 89 6.12 -13.93 -25.56
C ASN A 89 6.25 -14.54 -24.16
N SER A 90 7.47 -14.67 -23.65
CA SER A 90 7.74 -15.15 -22.29
C SER A 90 7.16 -14.22 -21.22
N LEU A 91 7.28 -12.90 -21.41
CA LEU A 91 6.69 -11.90 -20.52
C LEU A 91 5.15 -11.89 -20.60
N THR A 92 4.58 -12.04 -21.80
CA THR A 92 3.12 -12.16 -22.00
C THR A 92 2.56 -13.40 -21.30
N ALA A 93 3.24 -14.54 -21.39
CA ALA A 93 2.84 -15.77 -20.71
C ALA A 93 2.87 -15.61 -19.18
N ARG A 94 3.95 -15.01 -18.65
CA ARG A 94 4.09 -14.70 -17.22
C ARG A 94 2.98 -13.77 -16.73
N TYR A 95 2.72 -12.68 -17.45
CA TYR A 95 1.63 -11.76 -17.13
C TYR A 95 0.27 -12.46 -17.16
N THR A 96 0.01 -13.29 -18.17
CA THR A 96 -1.26 -14.02 -18.29
C THR A 96 -1.49 -14.95 -17.10
N ALA A 97 -0.46 -15.70 -16.69
CA ALA A 97 -0.54 -16.58 -15.52
C ALA A 97 -0.85 -15.79 -14.23
N PHE A 98 -0.18 -14.66 -14.01
CA PHE A 98 -0.44 -13.79 -12.86
C PHE A 98 -1.83 -13.16 -12.91
N ARG A 99 -2.28 -12.67 -14.08
CA ARG A 99 -3.61 -12.10 -14.26
C ARG A 99 -4.70 -13.12 -13.90
N ASP A 100 -4.55 -14.36 -14.33
CA ASP A 100 -5.52 -15.42 -14.04
C ASP A 100 -5.50 -15.81 -12.56
N LEU A 101 -4.32 -15.83 -11.93
CA LEU A 101 -4.17 -16.00 -10.48
C LEU A 101 -4.93 -14.91 -9.74
N TRP A 102 -4.63 -13.63 -10.01
CA TRP A 102 -5.26 -12.50 -9.34
C TRP A 102 -6.77 -12.47 -9.53
N ARG A 103 -7.26 -12.81 -10.74
CA ARG A 103 -8.70 -12.94 -11.00
C ARG A 103 -9.34 -14.01 -10.12
N ARG A 104 -8.74 -15.20 -10.03
CA ARG A 104 -9.25 -16.30 -9.17
C ARG A 104 -9.21 -15.92 -7.69
N THR A 105 -8.15 -15.25 -7.25
CA THR A 105 -8.03 -14.78 -5.85
C THR A 105 -9.09 -13.72 -5.52
N MET A 106 -9.34 -12.77 -6.44
CA MET A 106 -10.39 -11.77 -6.27
C MET A 106 -11.78 -12.41 -6.18
N GLN A 107 -12.09 -13.32 -7.10
CA GLN A 107 -13.34 -14.07 -7.08
C GLN A 107 -13.49 -14.90 -5.79
N GLY A 108 -12.43 -15.58 -5.36
CA GLY A 108 -12.43 -16.33 -4.11
C GLY A 108 -12.70 -15.44 -2.89
N ARG A 109 -12.28 -14.18 -2.89
CA ARG A 109 -12.59 -13.23 -1.81
C ARG A 109 -14.02 -12.76 -1.81
N GLU A 110 -14.56 -12.44 -2.98
CA GLU A 110 -15.97 -12.06 -3.14
C GLU A 110 -16.90 -13.19 -2.70
N GLU A 111 -16.50 -14.43 -2.92
CA GLU A 111 -17.23 -15.63 -2.53
C GLU A 111 -16.91 -16.12 -1.10
N GLY A 112 -16.04 -15.43 -0.36
CA GLY A 112 -15.63 -15.80 1.01
C GLY A 112 -14.75 -17.06 1.12
N ARG A 113 -14.24 -17.58 0.00
CA ARG A 113 -13.44 -18.81 -0.13
C ARG A 113 -11.92 -18.57 -0.13
N ASP A 114 -11.43 -17.37 0.17
CA ASP A 114 -9.99 -17.13 0.29
C ASP A 114 -9.49 -17.60 1.67
N PRO A 115 -8.81 -18.75 1.79
CA PRO A 115 -8.40 -19.30 3.08
C PRO A 115 -7.42 -18.37 3.82
N ALA A 116 -6.63 -17.56 3.10
CA ALA A 116 -5.76 -16.57 3.72
C ALA A 116 -6.55 -15.36 4.25
N SER A 117 -7.62 -14.96 3.56
CA SER A 117 -8.51 -13.91 4.06
C SER A 117 -9.38 -14.40 5.20
N ALA A 118 -9.87 -15.64 5.15
CA ALA A 118 -10.56 -16.29 6.24
C ALA A 118 -9.64 -16.40 7.47
N ALA A 119 -8.42 -16.93 7.32
CA ALA A 119 -7.45 -17.03 8.41
C ALA A 119 -7.09 -15.66 9.02
N ARG A 120 -6.94 -14.61 8.20
CA ARG A 120 -6.75 -13.24 8.71
C ARG A 120 -7.99 -12.70 9.41
N ALA A 121 -9.19 -12.95 8.89
CA ALA A 121 -10.43 -12.54 9.54
C ALA A 121 -10.60 -13.24 10.90
N TYR A 122 -10.28 -14.53 10.96
CA TYR A 122 -10.24 -15.31 12.20
C TYR A 122 -9.19 -14.75 13.18
N ALA A 123 -7.94 -14.54 12.76
CA ALA A 123 -6.90 -13.97 13.62
C ALA A 123 -7.28 -12.56 14.12
N LYS A 124 -7.94 -11.77 13.28
CA LYS A 124 -8.44 -10.44 13.62
C LYS A 124 -9.59 -10.50 14.63
N GLN A 125 -10.50 -11.46 14.49
CA GLN A 125 -11.56 -11.73 15.46
C GLN A 125 -10.99 -12.25 16.77
N GLU A 126 -10.05 -13.18 16.72
CA GLU A 126 -9.36 -13.74 17.89
C GLU A 126 -8.60 -12.66 18.66
N ALA A 127 -7.94 -11.72 17.98
CA ALA A 127 -7.29 -10.59 18.63
C ALA A 127 -8.29 -9.65 19.33
N VAL A 128 -9.51 -9.50 18.81
CA VAL A 128 -10.58 -8.69 19.41
C VAL A 128 -11.26 -9.43 20.57
N GLU A 129 -11.59 -10.71 20.41
CA GLU A 129 -12.24 -11.54 21.44
C GLU A 129 -11.31 -11.92 22.58
N GLY A 130 -10.01 -12.13 22.28
CA GLY A 130 -8.99 -12.54 23.23
C GLY A 130 -8.32 -11.39 24.00
N PHE A 131 -8.74 -10.14 23.80
CA PHE A 131 -8.22 -8.99 24.54
C PHE A 131 -9.29 -8.38 25.44
N THR A 132 -9.09 -8.47 26.75
CA THR A 132 -9.94 -7.76 27.71
C THR A 132 -9.48 -6.31 27.82
N ARG A 133 -10.39 -5.39 27.50
CA ARG A 133 -10.15 -3.95 27.67
C ARG A 133 -9.60 -3.66 29.06
N THR A 134 -8.41 -3.07 29.10
CA THR A 134 -7.74 -2.71 30.35
C THR A 134 -7.81 -1.21 30.53
N SER A 135 -8.45 -0.75 31.61
CA SER A 135 -8.54 0.67 31.96
C SER A 135 -8.07 0.93 33.38
N LEU A 136 -7.42 2.07 33.60
CA LEU A 136 -6.96 2.51 34.91
C LEU A 136 -7.15 4.01 35.06
N VAL A 137 -7.42 4.41 36.30
CA VAL A 137 -7.55 5.81 36.69
C VAL A 137 -6.30 6.18 37.48
N CYS A 138 -5.49 7.08 36.93
CA CYS A 138 -4.33 7.62 37.64
C CYS A 138 -4.64 9.03 38.17
N ALA A 139 -4.21 9.29 39.39
CA ALA A 139 -4.25 10.61 39.98
C ALA A 139 -2.92 11.33 39.76
N ASP A 140 -1.79 10.62 39.75
CA ASP A 140 -0.49 11.17 39.38
C ASP A 140 0.35 10.09 38.71
N ALA A 141 0.55 10.23 37.40
CA ALA A 141 1.29 9.27 36.60
C ALA A 141 2.74 9.07 37.08
N ASN A 142 3.35 10.06 37.75
CA ASN A 142 4.71 9.95 38.27
C ASN A 142 4.79 9.19 39.59
N LYS A 143 3.69 9.13 40.36
CA LYS A 143 3.60 8.37 41.63
C LYS A 143 3.01 6.98 41.42
N ASP A 144 2.13 6.83 40.44
CA ASP A 144 1.39 5.59 40.17
C ASP A 144 2.17 4.66 39.21
N VAL A 145 3.49 4.51 39.38
CA VAL A 145 4.40 3.82 38.45
C VAL A 145 3.96 2.37 38.15
N GLU A 146 3.49 1.64 39.16
CA GLU A 146 3.00 0.26 38.98
C GLU A 146 1.75 0.20 38.09
N THR A 147 0.83 1.15 38.24
CA THR A 147 -0.38 1.21 37.41
C THR A 147 -0.04 1.52 35.96
N VAL A 148 0.91 2.45 35.73
CA VAL A 148 1.42 2.79 34.40
C VAL A 148 2.14 1.59 33.78
N LYS A 149 2.85 0.79 34.59
CA LYS A 149 3.49 -0.45 34.14
C LYS A 149 2.49 -1.52 33.74
N HIS A 150 1.39 -1.68 34.49
CA HIS A 150 0.31 -2.58 34.11
C HIS A 150 -0.34 -2.15 32.78
N LEU A 151 -0.56 -0.85 32.58
CA LEU A 151 -1.08 -0.32 31.32
C LEU A 151 -0.14 -0.58 30.15
N TYR A 152 1.17 -0.39 30.38
CA TYR A 152 2.21 -0.65 29.39
C TYR A 152 2.21 -2.12 28.96
N ASN A 153 2.15 -3.05 29.92
CA ASN A 153 2.09 -4.48 29.63
C ASN A 153 0.85 -4.83 28.81
N ALA A 154 -0.33 -4.32 29.19
CA ALA A 154 -1.56 -4.52 28.43
C ALA A 154 -1.47 -3.95 27.01
N LEU A 155 -0.81 -2.80 26.83
CA LEU A 155 -0.59 -2.18 25.51
C LEU A 155 0.37 -3.00 24.64
N VAL A 156 1.45 -3.54 25.20
CA VAL A 156 2.40 -4.40 24.49
C VAL A 156 1.76 -5.74 24.11
N GLU A 157 0.96 -6.32 25.01
CA GLU A 157 0.20 -7.54 24.74
C GLU A 157 -0.81 -7.31 23.60
N ALA A 158 -1.57 -6.22 23.66
CA ALA A 158 -2.49 -5.84 22.60
C ALA A 158 -1.76 -5.69 21.24
N LYS A 159 -0.62 -5.00 21.23
CA LYS A 159 0.19 -4.82 20.01
C LYS A 159 0.68 -6.13 19.44
N THR A 160 1.15 -7.03 20.30
CA THR A 160 1.63 -8.36 19.91
C THR A 160 0.49 -9.19 19.29
N LYS A 161 -0.70 -9.19 19.92
CA LYS A 161 -1.90 -9.88 19.40
C LYS A 161 -2.38 -9.30 18.06
N CYS A 162 -2.23 -8.00 17.86
CA CYS A 162 -2.58 -7.34 16.60
C CYS A 162 -1.47 -7.42 15.52
N GLY A 163 -0.31 -8.00 15.83
CA GLY A 163 0.85 -8.03 14.91
C GLY A 163 1.46 -6.65 14.65
N GLU A 164 1.27 -5.70 15.56
CA GLU A 164 1.89 -4.37 15.51
C GLU A 164 3.31 -4.38 16.08
N PRO A 165 4.24 -3.58 15.54
CA PRO A 165 5.62 -3.54 16.01
C PRO A 165 5.72 -2.99 17.44
N THR A 166 6.54 -3.65 18.25
CA THR A 166 6.81 -3.31 19.67
C THR A 166 8.23 -2.82 19.92
N ASP A 167 9.14 -2.95 18.95
CA ASP A 167 10.60 -2.76 19.11
C ASP A 167 11.00 -1.35 19.57
N ASP A 168 10.29 -0.31 19.13
CA ASP A 168 10.59 1.09 19.49
C ASP A 168 9.89 1.58 20.76
N PHE A 169 9.16 0.71 21.45
CA PHE A 169 8.21 1.10 22.48
C PHE A 169 8.65 0.65 23.88
N SER A 170 9.55 1.41 24.51
CA SER A 170 10.06 1.12 25.87
C SER A 170 9.25 1.78 26.99
N PHE A 171 9.21 1.13 28.16
CA PHE A 171 8.51 1.64 29.34
C PHE A 171 8.91 3.07 29.75
N PRO A 172 10.21 3.47 29.77
CA PRO A 172 10.58 4.85 30.14
C PRO A 172 10.00 5.90 29.20
N ARG A 173 9.95 5.60 27.89
CA ARG A 173 9.38 6.49 26.87
C ARG A 173 7.87 6.59 27.04
N PHE A 174 7.22 5.46 27.33
CA PHE A 174 5.78 5.41 27.61
C PHE A 174 5.41 6.19 28.87
N HIS A 175 6.15 6.00 29.97
CA HIS A 175 5.92 6.71 31.23
C HIS A 175 5.97 8.23 31.05
N ARG A 176 7.00 8.74 30.35
CA ARG A 176 7.11 10.18 30.02
C ARG A 176 5.92 10.68 29.21
N LEU A 177 5.44 9.88 28.25
CA LEU A 177 4.29 10.21 27.43
C LEU A 177 3.01 10.29 28.28
N ILE A 178 2.77 9.30 29.14
CA ILE A 178 1.59 9.28 30.03
C ILE A 178 1.61 10.46 30.99
N ALA A 179 2.75 10.76 31.62
CA ALA A 179 2.88 11.91 32.53
C ALA A 179 2.55 13.24 31.83
N SER A 180 3.18 13.51 30.68
CA SER A 180 2.93 14.74 29.91
C SER A 180 1.48 14.85 29.42
N LYS A 181 0.88 13.74 28.97
CA LYS A 181 -0.51 13.71 28.50
C LYS A 181 -1.50 13.87 29.65
N ALA A 182 -1.25 13.27 30.80
CA ALA A 182 -2.07 13.40 31.98
C ALA A 182 -2.11 14.86 32.46
N GLU A 183 -0.95 15.54 32.58
CA GLU A 183 -0.87 16.95 32.94
C GLU A 183 -1.63 17.85 31.95
N SER A 184 -1.38 17.67 30.65
CA SER A 184 -2.07 18.44 29.61
C SER A 184 -3.60 18.25 29.62
N LEU A 185 -4.07 17.05 29.95
CA LEU A 185 -5.51 16.74 30.03
C LEU A 185 -6.15 17.37 31.27
N LYS A 186 -5.46 17.34 32.41
CA LYS A 186 -5.94 17.97 33.64
C LYS A 186 -6.07 19.48 33.50
N GLU A 187 -5.07 20.13 32.88
CA GLU A 187 -5.09 21.58 32.64
C GLU A 187 -6.25 21.98 31.72
N LYS A 188 -6.47 21.22 30.63
CA LYS A 188 -7.52 21.53 29.65
C LYS A 188 -8.94 21.24 30.15
N LEU A 189 -9.12 20.15 30.90
CA LEU A 189 -10.45 19.66 31.30
C LEU A 189 -10.79 20.02 32.76
N GLY A 190 -9.86 20.60 33.52
CA GLY A 190 -10.05 20.97 34.93
C GLY A 190 -10.27 19.77 35.85
N CYS A 191 -9.77 18.58 35.51
CA CYS A 191 -9.99 17.35 36.26
C CYS A 191 -8.79 17.00 37.16
N GLN A 192 -9.04 16.31 38.27
CA GLN A 192 -7.97 15.84 39.17
C GLN A 192 -7.40 14.49 38.74
N ARG A 193 -8.19 13.68 38.04
CA ARG A 193 -7.87 12.28 37.68
C ARG A 193 -8.10 12.04 36.19
N VAL A 194 -7.27 11.17 35.61
CA VAL A 194 -7.35 10.80 34.19
C VAL A 194 -7.41 9.29 34.08
N CYS A 195 -8.42 8.80 33.36
CA CYS A 195 -8.58 7.41 33.00
C CYS A 195 -7.93 7.12 31.66
N PHE A 196 -7.01 6.16 31.65
CA PHE A 196 -6.41 5.62 30.44
C PHE A 196 -6.96 4.23 30.17
N SER A 197 -7.28 3.92 28.91
CA SER A 197 -7.73 2.59 28.51
C SER A 197 -7.05 2.12 27.23
N VAL A 198 -6.64 0.86 27.23
CA VAL A 198 -6.20 0.10 26.05
C VAL A 198 -7.34 -0.83 25.66
N ASP A 199 -7.63 -0.89 24.36
CA ASP A 199 -8.61 -1.77 23.76
C ASP A 199 -8.10 -2.28 22.39
N VAL A 200 -8.74 -3.30 21.82
CA VAL A 200 -8.47 -3.77 20.46
C VAL A 200 -9.72 -3.56 19.60
N GLU A 201 -9.68 -2.56 18.73
CA GLU A 201 -10.81 -2.18 17.89
C GLU A 201 -10.51 -2.53 16.43
N GLY A 202 -11.26 -3.48 15.88
CA GLY A 202 -11.08 -3.90 14.49
C GLY A 202 -9.64 -4.34 14.22
N GLY A 203 -9.07 -5.16 15.11
CA GLY A 203 -7.73 -5.75 15.00
C GLY A 203 -6.56 -4.78 15.13
N HIS A 204 -6.81 -3.55 15.58
CA HIS A 204 -5.80 -2.55 15.86
C HIS A 204 -5.87 -2.12 17.32
N VAL A 205 -4.72 -1.76 17.87
CA VAL A 205 -4.65 -1.31 19.26
C VAL A 205 -5.19 0.12 19.38
N SER A 206 -6.15 0.30 20.28
CA SER A 206 -6.82 1.56 20.55
C SER A 206 -6.42 2.05 21.94
N PHE A 207 -5.76 3.21 22.02
CA PHE A 207 -5.37 3.84 23.28
C PHE A 207 -6.17 5.13 23.49
N LYS A 208 -6.94 5.20 24.58
CA LYS A 208 -7.83 6.33 24.89
C LYS A 208 -7.53 6.90 26.27
N ALA A 209 -7.68 8.21 26.40
CA ALA A 209 -7.56 8.94 27.67
C ALA A 209 -8.82 9.80 27.87
N ARG A 210 -9.39 9.78 29.07
CA ARG A 210 -10.59 10.57 29.44
C ARG A 210 -10.42 11.17 30.83
N ALA A 211 -11.02 12.33 31.05
CA ALA A 211 -11.14 12.88 32.40
C ALA A 211 -12.08 11.99 33.22
N GLU A 212 -11.65 11.61 34.42
CA GLU A 212 -12.53 11.02 35.42
C GLU A 212 -13.18 12.21 36.15
N ARG A 213 -14.52 12.26 36.19
CA ARG A 213 -15.28 13.30 36.90
C ARG A 213 -15.43 12.97 38.37
#